data_AF-A0A9E5EMM4-F1
#
_entry.id   AF-A0A9E5EMM4-F1
#
_cell.length_a   1.000
_cell.length_b   1.000
_cell.length_c   1.000
_cell.angle_alpha   90.00
_cell.angle_beta   90.00
_cell.angle_gamma   90.00
#
_symmetry.space_group_name_H-M   'P 1'
#
loop_
_entity.id
_entity.type
_entity.pdbx_description
1 polymer ?
#
loop_
_entity_poly.entity_id
_entity_poly.type
_entity_poly.pdbx_seq_one_letter_code
_entity_poly.pdbx_strand_id
1 'polypeptide(L)'
;MQIKIESQFLLKFFLIFCLITLAACQSSPPPALDQHAEAPPPPAPGVVGNMIGQTLDETDRTRAIAAQQEAVATGLRKSWRGAHGVYGFIVPAAEANGCRDYTHKIFINGRPQEAKGQACLEKETWRIIR
;
A
#
# COMPACT_ATOMS: atom_id res chain seq x y z
N MET A 1 39.21 44.05 -53.74
CA MET A 1 37.98 44.76 -53.38
C MET A 1 36.86 44.12 -54.19
N GLN A 2 35.81 43.63 -53.50
CA GLN A 2 34.77 42.68 -53.93
C GLN A 2 34.41 42.67 -55.43
N ILE A 3 34.12 41.48 -56.00
CA ILE A 3 32.89 41.20 -56.78
C ILE A 3 32.89 39.80 -57.47
N LYS A 4 31.76 39.10 -57.27
CA LYS A 4 31.04 38.11 -58.10
C LYS A 4 31.51 36.64 -58.23
N ILE A 5 30.82 35.85 -57.41
CA ILE A 5 30.19 34.55 -57.65
C ILE A 5 29.99 34.22 -59.15
N GLU A 6 30.67 33.18 -59.62
CA GLU A 6 30.47 32.55 -60.94
C GLU A 6 30.01 31.10 -60.76
N SER A 7 28.69 30.92 -60.93
CA SER A 7 27.99 29.92 -61.73
C SER A 7 28.74 28.69 -62.29
N GLN A 8 29.54 27.98 -61.49
CA GLN A 8 30.14 26.69 -61.89
C GLN A 8 29.92 25.57 -60.87
N PHE A 9 29.25 25.86 -59.74
CA PHE A 9 29.00 24.87 -58.68
C PHE A 9 27.72 24.04 -58.89
N LEU A 10 26.88 24.40 -59.86
CA LEU A 10 25.56 23.81 -60.06
C LEU A 10 25.57 22.39 -60.64
N LEU A 11 26.69 21.87 -61.15
CA LEU A 11 26.72 20.54 -61.79
C LEU A 11 27.37 19.42 -60.95
N LYS A 12 27.99 19.74 -59.81
CA LYS A 12 28.58 18.72 -58.91
C LYS A 12 27.77 18.43 -57.65
N PHE A 13 26.69 19.18 -57.42
CA PHE A 13 25.85 18.99 -56.23
C PHE A 13 24.69 18.02 -56.43
N PHE A 14 24.46 17.52 -57.65
CA PHE A 14 23.28 16.71 -57.98
C PHE A 14 23.50 15.18 -57.95
N LEU A 15 24.72 14.72 -57.67
CA LEU A 15 25.02 13.30 -57.60
C LEU A 15 25.81 13.01 -56.33
N ILE A 16 25.18 12.21 -55.46
CA ILE A 16 25.83 11.46 -54.37
C ILE A 16 25.94 12.24 -53.04
N PHE A 17 24.79 12.54 -52.43
CA PHE A 17 24.66 12.51 -50.96
C PHE A 17 23.29 11.91 -50.57
N CYS A 18 22.98 10.75 -51.16
CA CYS A 18 21.96 9.85 -50.63
C CYS A 18 22.70 8.76 -49.89
N LEU A 19 22.84 8.88 -48.57
CA LEU A 19 22.93 7.76 -47.62
C LEU A 19 22.84 8.28 -46.18
N ILE A 20 21.58 8.43 -45.76
CA ILE A 20 21.07 7.98 -44.46
C ILE A 20 21.86 8.51 -43.25
N THR A 21 21.43 9.67 -42.74
CA THR A 21 21.59 9.99 -41.32
C THR A 21 20.95 8.87 -40.51
N LEU A 22 21.75 8.04 -39.84
CA LEU A 22 21.24 7.22 -38.75
C LEU A 22 20.68 8.17 -37.69
N ALA A 23 19.36 8.30 -37.68
CA ALA A 23 18.65 8.80 -36.51
C ALA A 23 18.95 7.82 -35.37
N ALA A 24 19.90 8.19 -34.51
CA ALA A 24 20.06 7.51 -33.23
C ALA A 24 18.79 7.77 -32.42
N CYS A 25 17.92 6.76 -32.32
CA CYS A 25 16.90 6.73 -31.29
C CYS A 25 17.63 6.75 -29.95
N GLN A 26 17.74 7.93 -29.32
CA GLN A 26 18.19 8.04 -27.94
C GLN A 26 17.05 7.56 -27.06
N SER A 27 16.97 6.25 -26.83
CA SER A 27 16.15 5.70 -25.76
C SER A 27 16.84 6.04 -24.44
N SER A 28 16.51 7.19 -23.87
CA SER A 28 16.84 7.46 -22.47
C SER A 28 16.14 6.39 -21.63
N PRO A 29 16.85 5.56 -20.84
CA PRO A 29 16.17 4.70 -19.88
C PRO A 29 15.40 5.62 -18.91
N PRO A 30 14.14 5.29 -18.55
CA PRO A 30 13.47 6.00 -17.48
C PRO A 30 14.35 5.94 -16.23
N PRO A 31 14.35 7.00 -15.38
CA PRO A 31 15.04 6.95 -14.11
C PRO A 31 14.59 5.69 -13.38
N ALA A 32 15.55 4.91 -12.87
CA ALA A 32 15.26 3.73 -12.08
C ALA A 32 14.37 4.15 -10.90
N LEU A 33 13.07 3.91 -11.03
CA LEU A 33 12.16 3.88 -9.88
C LEU A 33 12.73 2.80 -8.98
N ASP A 34 13.08 3.18 -7.76
CA ASP A 34 13.46 2.26 -6.70
C ASP A 34 12.55 1.03 -6.74
N GLN A 35 13.11 -0.12 -7.14
CA GLN A 35 12.36 -1.38 -7.25
C GLN A 35 12.17 -2.05 -5.88
N HIS A 36 12.36 -1.29 -4.80
CA HIS A 36 11.99 -1.65 -3.43
C HIS A 36 10.67 -0.97 -3.04
N ALA A 37 9.69 -0.95 -3.94
CA ALA A 37 8.31 -0.93 -3.49
C ALA A 37 8.05 -2.29 -2.85
N GLU A 38 8.37 -2.41 -1.55
CA GLU A 38 7.89 -3.53 -0.75
C GLU A 38 6.39 -3.64 -1.00
N ALA A 39 5.95 -4.81 -1.49
CA ALA A 39 4.54 -5.06 -1.68
C ALA A 39 3.83 -4.71 -0.36
N PRO A 40 2.67 -4.04 -0.41
CA PRO A 40 1.96 -3.71 0.81
C PRO A 40 1.79 -5.00 1.63
N PRO A 41 2.05 -4.96 2.95
CA PRO A 41 1.96 -6.15 3.78
C PRO A 41 0.58 -6.79 3.59
N PRO A 42 0.49 -8.13 3.62
CA PRO A 42 -0.79 -8.79 3.50
C PRO A 42 -1.74 -8.26 4.59
N PRO A 43 -3.04 -8.09 4.30
CA PRO A 43 -4.00 -7.64 5.30
C PRO A 43 -3.92 -8.51 6.55
N ALA A 44 -3.77 -7.89 7.72
CA ALA A 44 -3.75 -8.61 8.99
C ALA A 44 -5.04 -9.42 9.16
N PRO A 45 -5.02 -10.67 9.64
CA PRO A 45 -6.24 -11.46 9.82
C PRO A 45 -7.22 -10.82 10.84
N GLY A 46 -8.49 -11.23 10.78
CA GLY A 46 -9.53 -10.71 11.67
C GLY A 46 -10.28 -9.51 11.12
N VAL A 47 -10.97 -8.80 12.03
CA VAL A 47 -11.81 -7.63 11.70
C VAL A 47 -11.04 -6.56 10.92
N VAL A 48 -9.76 -6.32 11.27
CA VAL A 48 -8.92 -5.32 10.60
C VAL A 48 -8.39 -5.79 9.23
N GLY A 49 -8.47 -7.09 8.91
CA GLY A 49 -8.14 -7.61 7.58
C GLY A 49 -9.25 -7.48 6.56
N ASN A 50 -10.47 -7.37 7.07
CA ASN A 50 -11.68 -7.32 6.26
C ASN A 50 -11.91 -5.90 5.69
N MET A 51 -13.02 -5.74 4.95
CA MET A 51 -13.38 -4.46 4.32
C MET A 51 -13.39 -3.27 5.29
N ILE A 52 -13.70 -3.48 6.58
CA ILE A 52 -13.65 -2.41 7.59
C ILE A 52 -12.22 -1.86 7.73
N GLY A 53 -11.21 -2.73 7.86
CA GLY A 53 -9.83 -2.29 7.96
C GLY A 53 -9.26 -1.72 6.65
N GLN A 54 -9.79 -2.12 5.49
CA GLN A 54 -9.42 -1.53 4.19
C GLN A 54 -9.79 -0.04 4.06
N THR A 55 -10.75 0.43 4.85
CA THR A 55 -11.11 1.86 4.91
C THR A 55 -10.24 2.69 5.86
N LEU A 56 -9.35 2.04 6.62
CA LEU A 56 -8.41 2.69 7.52
C LEU A 56 -7.10 2.99 6.80
N ASP A 57 -6.49 4.13 7.14
CA ASP A 57 -5.08 4.35 6.83
C ASP A 57 -4.16 3.39 7.60
N GLU A 58 -2.91 3.30 7.18
CA GLU A 58 -1.95 2.33 7.74
C GLU A 58 -1.66 2.55 9.23
N THR A 59 -1.65 3.82 9.68
CA THR A 59 -1.33 4.14 11.07
C THR A 59 -2.49 3.74 11.98
N ASP A 60 -3.72 4.03 11.56
CA ASP A 60 -4.93 3.67 12.28
C ASP A 60 -5.17 2.15 12.25
N ARG A 61 -4.86 1.49 11.12
CA ARG A 61 -4.84 0.03 10.99
C ARG A 61 -3.88 -0.61 12.00
N THR A 62 -2.65 -0.10 12.09
CA THR A 62 -1.63 -0.62 13.03
C THR A 62 -2.11 -0.52 14.48
N ARG A 63 -2.70 0.63 14.86
CA ARG A 63 -3.26 0.81 16.22
C ARG A 63 -4.43 -0.13 16.50
N ALA A 64 -5.31 -0.31 15.52
CA ALA A 64 -6.45 -1.21 15.63
C ALA A 64 -5.99 -2.67 15.80
N ILE A 65 -4.97 -3.12 15.06
CA ILE A 65 -4.37 -4.45 15.17
C ILE A 65 -3.74 -4.63 16.56
N ALA A 66 -2.95 -3.67 17.03
CA ALA A 66 -2.31 -3.75 18.34
C ALA A 66 -3.35 -3.90 19.47
N ALA A 67 -4.42 -3.10 19.42
CA ALA A 67 -5.50 -3.18 20.40
C ALA A 67 -6.29 -4.49 20.30
N GLN A 68 -6.48 -5.03 19.09
CA GLN A 68 -7.09 -6.35 18.89
C GLN A 68 -6.25 -7.45 19.54
N GLN A 69 -4.94 -7.48 19.28
CA GLN A 69 -4.01 -8.45 19.87
C GLN A 69 -3.99 -8.36 21.40
N GLU A 70 -3.92 -7.14 21.94
CA GLU A 70 -3.91 -6.94 23.39
C GLU A 70 -5.25 -7.36 24.03
N ALA A 71 -6.38 -7.10 23.37
CA ALA A 71 -7.70 -7.51 23.86
C ALA A 71 -7.83 -9.03 23.94
N VAL A 72 -7.39 -9.75 22.90
CA VAL A 72 -7.47 -11.22 22.92
C VAL A 72 -6.48 -11.84 23.90
N ALA A 73 -5.28 -11.26 24.03
CA ALA A 73 -4.26 -11.72 24.96
C ALA A 73 -4.64 -11.53 26.42
N THR A 74 -5.17 -10.36 26.77
CA THR A 74 -5.57 -10.04 28.14
C THR A 74 -6.97 -10.55 28.48
N GLY A 75 -7.80 -10.80 27.47
CA GLY A 75 -9.21 -11.08 27.63
C GLY A 75 -10.02 -9.92 28.18
N LEU A 76 -9.50 -8.70 28.13
CA LEU A 76 -10.15 -7.48 28.58
C LEU A 76 -10.54 -6.60 27.40
N ARG A 77 -11.55 -5.75 27.60
CA ARG A 77 -11.89 -4.73 26.60
C ARG A 77 -10.71 -3.80 26.38
N LYS A 78 -10.37 -3.55 25.12
CA LYS A 78 -9.34 -2.55 24.75
C LYS A 78 -9.89 -1.53 23.79
N SER A 79 -9.66 -0.27 24.09
CA SER A 79 -10.02 0.85 23.25
C SER A 79 -8.78 1.35 22.52
N TRP A 80 -8.97 1.92 21.33
CA TRP A 80 -7.91 2.58 20.58
C TRP A 80 -8.45 3.82 19.89
N ARG A 81 -7.54 4.72 19.56
CA ARG A 81 -7.85 5.97 18.86
C ARG A 81 -6.83 6.20 17.78
N GLY A 82 -7.33 6.47 16.58
CA GLY A 82 -6.55 6.87 15.42
C GLY A 82 -6.19 8.35 15.44
N ALA A 83 -5.36 8.76 14.48
CA ALA A 83 -4.93 10.15 14.33
C ALA A 83 -6.01 11.03 13.69
N HIS A 84 -6.84 10.45 12.81
CA HIS A 84 -7.78 11.20 11.96
C HIS A 84 -9.24 11.09 12.44
N GLY A 85 -9.45 11.02 13.76
CA GLY A 85 -10.78 10.98 14.35
C GLY A 85 -11.49 9.63 14.25
N VAL A 86 -10.85 8.61 13.67
CA VAL A 86 -11.29 7.21 13.76
C VAL A 86 -10.95 6.68 15.15
N TYR A 87 -11.84 5.89 15.73
CA TYR A 87 -11.59 5.24 17.01
C TYR A 87 -12.41 3.97 17.13
N GLY A 88 -12.08 3.14 18.10
CA GLY A 88 -12.82 1.91 18.29
C GLY A 88 -12.49 1.22 19.59
N PHE A 89 -13.09 0.06 19.75
CA PHE A 89 -12.80 -0.83 20.86
C PHE A 89 -13.08 -2.27 20.48
N ILE A 90 -12.41 -3.18 21.18
CA ILE A 90 -12.52 -4.62 21.05
C ILE A 90 -13.05 -5.17 22.36
N VAL A 91 -14.09 -5.99 22.29
CA VAL A 91 -14.66 -6.73 23.42
C VAL A 91 -14.41 -8.22 23.16
N PRO A 92 -13.47 -8.85 23.87
CA PRO A 92 -13.29 -10.29 23.82
C PRO A 92 -14.39 -11.01 24.61
N ALA A 93 -14.80 -12.16 24.13
CA ALA A 93 -15.60 -13.11 24.89
C ALA A 93 -14.72 -13.90 25.86
N ALA A 94 -15.36 -14.69 26.73
CA ALA A 94 -14.68 -15.69 27.53
C ALA A 94 -13.99 -16.71 26.61
N GLU A 95 -12.88 -17.26 27.09
CA GLU A 95 -12.19 -18.34 26.40
C GLU A 95 -12.97 -19.65 26.51
N ALA A 96 -13.03 -20.39 25.41
CA ALA A 96 -13.58 -21.73 25.30
C ALA A 96 -12.70 -22.58 24.37
N ASN A 97 -12.24 -23.73 24.86
CA ASN A 97 -11.41 -24.68 24.11
C ASN A 97 -10.14 -24.05 23.51
N GLY A 98 -9.48 -23.15 24.24
CA GLY A 98 -8.28 -22.46 23.76
C GLY A 98 -8.56 -21.40 22.68
N CYS A 99 -9.82 -21.06 22.41
CA CYS A 99 -10.19 -19.99 21.50
C CYS A 99 -11.10 -18.98 22.19
N ARG A 100 -11.13 -17.75 21.70
CA ARG A 100 -12.13 -16.75 22.07
C ARG A 100 -12.62 -15.99 20.86
N ASP A 101 -13.92 -15.78 20.83
CA ASP A 101 -14.49 -14.80 19.92
C ASP A 101 -14.23 -13.39 20.44
N TYR A 102 -14.27 -12.41 19.55
CA TYR A 102 -14.24 -11.01 19.94
C TYR A 102 -15.09 -10.19 18.97
N THR A 103 -15.60 -9.07 19.48
CA THR A 103 -16.32 -8.06 18.68
C THR A 103 -15.49 -6.79 18.63
N HIS A 104 -15.27 -6.25 17.44
CA HIS A 104 -14.54 -5.01 17.23
C HIS A 104 -15.46 -3.97 16.61
N LYS A 105 -15.73 -2.92 17.38
CA LYS A 105 -16.53 -1.76 16.95
C LYS A 105 -15.59 -0.61 16.60
N ILE A 106 -15.75 -0.07 15.40
CA ILE A 106 -14.95 1.03 14.84
C ILE A 106 -15.89 2.14 14.42
N PHE A 107 -15.53 3.39 14.71
CA PHE A 107 -16.29 4.57 14.35
C PHE A 107 -15.50 5.35 13.31
N ILE A 108 -16.01 5.42 12.09
CA ILE A 108 -15.40 6.13 10.96
C ILE A 108 -16.34 7.28 10.60
N ASN A 109 -15.86 8.52 10.66
CA ASN A 109 -16.70 9.71 10.46
C ASN A 109 -17.96 9.70 11.36
N GLY A 110 -17.82 9.21 12.60
CA GLY A 110 -18.92 9.05 13.56
C GLY A 110 -19.88 7.89 13.28
N ARG A 111 -19.75 7.16 12.16
CA ARG A 111 -20.60 6.02 11.83
C ARG A 111 -20.01 4.72 12.38
N PRO A 112 -20.77 3.93 13.16
CA PRO A 112 -20.28 2.66 13.70
C PRO A 112 -20.23 1.59 12.60
N GLN A 113 -19.10 0.87 12.56
CA GLN A 113 -18.87 -0.37 11.86
C GLN A 113 -18.54 -1.43 12.90
N GLU A 114 -19.10 -2.63 12.76
CA GLU A 114 -18.85 -3.73 13.70
C GLU A 114 -18.55 -5.00 12.92
N ALA A 115 -17.55 -5.74 13.37
CA ALA A 115 -17.36 -7.12 12.93
C ALA A 115 -16.88 -7.98 14.10
N LYS A 116 -16.99 -9.28 13.88
CA LYS A 116 -16.59 -10.32 14.84
C LYS A 116 -15.42 -11.09 14.26
N GLY A 117 -14.48 -11.44 15.12
CA GLY A 117 -13.38 -12.33 14.78
C GLY A 117 -13.21 -13.41 15.85
N GLN A 118 -12.23 -14.27 15.63
CA GLN A 118 -11.83 -15.27 16.62
C GLN A 118 -10.31 -15.34 16.72
N ALA A 119 -9.84 -15.52 17.94
CA ALA A 119 -8.45 -15.79 18.25
C ALA A 119 -8.31 -17.12 18.96
N CYS A 120 -7.27 -17.89 18.64
CA CYS A 120 -6.94 -19.13 19.33
C CYS A 120 -5.54 -19.06 19.92
N LEU A 121 -5.38 -19.63 21.10
CA LEU A 121 -4.11 -19.76 21.80
C LEU A 121 -3.31 -20.90 21.17
N GLU A 122 -2.17 -20.56 20.58
CA GLU A 122 -1.25 -21.50 19.95
C GLU A 122 0.12 -21.41 20.63
N LYS A 123 0.54 -22.47 21.32
CA LYS A 123 1.85 -22.56 21.99
C LYS A 123 2.16 -21.29 22.81
N GLU A 124 1.19 -20.85 23.62
CA GLU A 124 1.25 -19.65 24.47
C GLU A 124 1.06 -18.29 23.76
N THR A 125 0.88 -18.26 22.44
CA THR A 125 0.60 -17.02 21.68
C THR A 125 -0.81 -17.02 21.12
N TRP A 126 -1.55 -15.94 21.35
CA TRP A 126 -2.85 -15.76 20.70
C TRP A 126 -2.67 -15.42 19.22
N ARG A 127 -3.34 -16.18 18.35
CA ARG A 127 -3.39 -15.93 16.91
C ARG A 127 -4.80 -15.65 16.46
N ILE A 128 -4.97 -14.61 15.66
CA ILE A 128 -6.25 -14.26 15.04
C ILE A 128 -6.45 -15.19 13.83
N ILE A 129 -7.56 -15.92 13.81
CA ILE A 129 -7.81 -16.97 12.82
C ILE A 129 -8.84 -16.52 11.76
N ARG A 130 -9.80 -15.67 12.14
CA ARG A 130 -10.86 -15.15 11.26
C ARG A 130 -11.30 -13.75 11.66
#